data_AF-A0A928NMB9-F1
#
_entry.id   AF-A0A928NMB9-F1
#
_cell.length_a   1.000
_cell.length_b   1.000
_cell.length_c   1.000
_cell.angle_alpha   90.00
_cell.angle_beta   90.00
_cell.angle_gamma   90.00
#
_symmetry.space_group_name_H-M   'P 1'
#
loop_
_entity.id
_entity.type
_entity.pdbx_description
1 polymer ?
#
loop_
_entity_poly.entity_id
_entity_poly.type
_entity_poly.pdbx_seq_one_letter_code
_entity_poly.pdbx_strand_id
1 'polypeptide(L)'
;MIKTYSRKSDGAKKLSENFCVREFACKDGSDTVLISEELVKILQKIRNHFKKPVTINSAYRNKAYNKKIGGATYSQHTYGTAADIVVQGVSPEEVAKYAEYLMPKTGGIGLYPTFTHVDVRVARARWKNYGREVGVSGFPGFKQKDLTDTPEIISELEERGIVTNPALWNVKCTSDKNAYWLARKICNKTKMSKGRNPKLESVNDIVWELGERKIITDTHLWMKLFEDDKDLYWLGYKAVNMTVNI
;
A
#
# COMPACT_ATOMS: atom_id res chain seq x y z
N MET A 1 -5.64 16.78 9.59
CA MET A 1 -6.60 17.89 9.73
C MET A 1 -7.93 17.47 9.10
N ILE A 2 -9.07 17.89 9.67
CA ILE A 2 -10.40 17.70 9.05
C ILE A 2 -10.74 18.98 8.28
N LYS A 3 -11.17 18.83 7.03
CA LYS A 3 -11.63 19.93 6.18
C LYS A 3 -13.12 19.79 5.90
N THR A 4 -13.78 20.94 5.75
CA THR A 4 -15.18 21.04 5.36
C THR A 4 -15.24 21.43 3.88
N TYR A 5 -16.10 20.76 3.13
CA TYR A 5 -16.36 21.01 1.72
C TYR A 5 -17.87 21.09 1.45
N SER A 6 -18.23 21.66 0.30
CA SER A 6 -19.58 21.58 -0.26
C SER A 6 -19.63 20.50 -1.35
N ARG A 7 -20.61 19.59 -1.26
CA ARG A 7 -20.85 18.56 -2.26
C ARG A 7 -21.22 19.18 -3.61
N LYS A 8 -21.98 20.28 -3.61
CA LYS A 8 -22.45 20.99 -4.80
C LYS A 8 -21.32 21.73 -5.50
N SER A 9 -20.55 22.55 -4.79
CA SER A 9 -19.51 23.37 -5.42
C SER A 9 -18.16 22.67 -5.52
N ASP A 10 -17.76 21.87 -4.52
CA ASP A 10 -16.46 21.20 -4.48
C ASP A 10 -16.52 19.75 -4.95
N GLY A 11 -17.66 19.22 -5.36
CA GLY A 11 -17.84 17.78 -5.60
C GLY A 11 -16.81 17.15 -6.55
N ALA A 12 -16.36 17.87 -7.58
CA ALA A 12 -15.35 17.41 -8.53
C ALA A 12 -13.90 17.67 -8.08
N LYS A 13 -13.69 18.43 -7.00
CA LYS A 13 -12.36 18.76 -6.46
C LYS A 13 -11.64 17.48 -6.05
N LYS A 14 -10.46 17.29 -6.63
CA LYS A 14 -9.56 16.18 -6.30
C LYS A 14 -8.98 16.37 -4.90
N LEU A 15 -9.04 15.31 -4.11
CA LEU A 15 -8.44 15.20 -2.78
C LEU A 15 -7.10 14.47 -2.85
N SER A 16 -6.98 13.58 -3.82
CA SER A 16 -5.75 12.90 -4.25
C SER A 16 -5.92 12.51 -5.73
N GLU A 17 -4.94 11.82 -6.29
CA GLU A 17 -4.98 11.32 -7.68
C GLU A 17 -6.30 10.59 -8.00
N ASN A 18 -6.72 9.68 -7.12
CA ASN A 18 -7.82 8.77 -7.38
C ASN A 18 -9.14 9.13 -6.66
N PHE A 19 -9.17 10.17 -5.82
CA PHE A 19 -10.35 10.49 -5.02
C PHE A 19 -10.78 11.96 -5.13
N CYS A 20 -12.08 12.22 -5.11
CA CYS A 20 -12.69 13.55 -5.10
C CYS A 20 -13.71 13.73 -3.97
N VAL A 21 -14.09 14.98 -3.68
CA VAL A 21 -14.98 15.34 -2.56
C VAL A 21 -16.32 14.59 -2.61
N ARG A 22 -16.94 14.46 -3.79
CA ARG A 22 -18.28 13.86 -3.90
C ARG A 22 -18.34 12.42 -3.41
N GLU A 23 -17.25 11.66 -3.53
CA GLU A 23 -17.17 10.27 -3.09
C GLU A 23 -17.26 10.14 -1.56
N PHE A 24 -16.95 11.20 -0.82
CA PHE A 24 -17.00 11.22 0.64
C PHE A 24 -18.33 11.76 1.18
N ALA A 25 -19.21 12.25 0.30
CA ALA A 25 -20.42 12.95 0.70
C ALA A 25 -21.44 12.03 1.38
N CYS A 26 -22.27 12.60 2.25
CA CYS A 26 -23.36 11.88 2.87
C CYS A 26 -24.42 11.49 1.83
N LYS A 27 -24.94 10.26 1.93
CA LYS A 27 -25.94 9.73 0.99
C LYS A 27 -27.34 10.31 1.15
N ASP A 28 -27.59 11.07 2.22
CA ASP A 28 -28.87 11.78 2.38
C ASP A 28 -29.00 12.98 1.45
N GLY A 29 -27.95 13.31 0.70
CA GLY A 29 -27.93 14.40 -0.26
C GLY A 29 -27.54 15.75 0.33
N SER A 30 -27.22 15.82 1.62
CA SER A 30 -26.75 17.04 2.28
C SER A 30 -25.48 17.60 1.63
N ASP A 31 -25.33 18.92 1.71
CA ASP A 31 -24.25 19.62 1.02
C ASP A 31 -22.92 19.57 1.77
N THR A 32 -22.96 19.62 3.10
CA THR A 32 -21.74 19.59 3.92
C THR A 32 -21.04 18.24 3.83
N VAL A 33 -19.74 18.26 3.56
CA VAL A 33 -18.87 17.07 3.59
C VAL A 33 -17.66 17.34 4.48
N LEU A 34 -17.52 16.55 5.55
CA LEU A 34 -16.33 16.59 6.40
C LEU A 34 -15.36 15.48 5.99
N ILE A 35 -14.09 15.83 5.77
CA ILE A 35 -13.08 14.87 5.30
C ILE A 35 -11.76 15.09 6.03
N SER A 36 -11.25 14.03 6.65
CA SER A 36 -9.88 13.98 7.16
C SER A 36 -8.89 13.79 6.02
N GLU A 37 -7.88 14.66 5.94
CA GLU A 37 -6.78 14.49 4.97
C GLU A 37 -5.97 13.22 5.21
N GLU A 38 -5.85 12.80 6.48
CA GLU A 38 -5.18 11.55 6.88
C GLU A 38 -5.90 10.34 6.26
N LEU A 39 -7.24 10.35 6.31
CA LEU A 39 -8.05 9.29 5.72
C LEU A 39 -7.82 9.19 4.22
N VAL A 40 -7.84 10.32 3.50
CA VAL A 40 -7.58 10.35 2.05
C VAL A 40 -6.20 9.77 1.73
N LYS A 41 -5.16 10.11 2.52
CA LYS A 41 -3.81 9.55 2.34
C LYS A 41 -3.78 8.04 2.54
N ILE A 42 -4.46 7.51 3.55
CA ILE A 42 -4.56 6.06 3.79
C ILE A 42 -5.28 5.36 2.63
N LEU A 43 -6.42 5.90 2.18
CA LEU A 43 -7.16 5.34 1.06
C LEU A 43 -6.35 5.36 -0.25
N GLN A 44 -5.58 6.42 -0.50
CA GLN A 44 -4.68 6.49 -1.66
C GLN A 44 -3.56 5.45 -1.57
N LYS A 45 -2.97 5.22 -0.40
CA LYS A 45 -1.99 4.15 -0.21
C LYS A 45 -2.59 2.77 -0.50
N ILE A 46 -3.83 2.52 -0.04
CA ILE A 46 -4.58 1.30 -0.35
C ILE A 46 -4.79 1.16 -1.86
N ARG A 47 -5.25 2.21 -2.54
CA ARG A 47 -5.45 2.24 -4.00
C ARG A 47 -4.17 1.93 -4.76
N ASN A 48 -3.05 2.53 -4.35
CA ASN A 48 -1.74 2.35 -4.98
C ASN A 48 -1.19 0.94 -4.77
N HIS A 49 -1.35 0.39 -3.57
CA HIS A 49 -0.86 -0.94 -3.25
C HIS A 49 -1.53 -2.03 -4.08
N PHE A 50 -2.86 -2.02 -4.11
CA PHE A 50 -3.61 -3.05 -4.84
C PHE A 50 -3.66 -2.78 -6.34
N LYS A 51 -3.35 -1.56 -6.79
CA LYS A 51 -3.48 -1.10 -8.18
C LYS A 51 -4.87 -1.30 -8.79
N LYS A 52 -5.88 -1.58 -7.97
CA LYS A 52 -7.28 -1.82 -8.36
C LYS A 52 -8.22 -0.73 -7.84
N PRO A 53 -9.31 -0.38 -8.56
CA PRO A 53 -10.26 0.65 -8.15
C PRO A 53 -10.77 0.48 -6.72
N VAL A 54 -10.87 1.59 -5.99
CA VAL A 54 -11.39 1.64 -4.62
C VAL A 54 -12.73 2.37 -4.64
N THR A 55 -13.80 1.66 -4.34
CA THR A 55 -15.14 2.23 -4.20
C THR A 55 -15.40 2.61 -2.75
N ILE A 56 -15.78 3.86 -2.51
CA ILE A 56 -16.25 4.33 -1.20
C ILE A 56 -17.75 4.08 -1.10
N ASN A 57 -18.15 3.08 -0.32
CA ASN A 57 -19.56 2.76 -0.08
C ASN A 57 -20.21 3.80 0.84
N SER A 58 -19.47 4.33 1.80
CA SER A 58 -19.96 5.29 2.80
C SER A 58 -18.77 5.99 3.45
N ALA A 59 -18.81 7.31 3.60
CA ALA A 59 -17.78 8.05 4.33
C ALA A 59 -18.41 9.03 5.31
N TYR A 60 -18.48 10.33 5.00
CA TYR A 60 -19.10 11.28 5.92
C TYR A 60 -20.60 10.97 6.09
N ARG A 61 -21.05 11.00 7.34
CA ARG A 61 -22.48 10.90 7.68
C ARG A 61 -22.82 12.03 8.63
N ASN A 62 -23.79 12.87 8.30
CA ASN A 62 -24.31 13.78 9.31
C ASN A 62 -25.04 12.97 10.42
N LYS A 63 -25.25 13.60 11.57
CA LYS A 63 -25.81 12.94 12.76
C LYS A 63 -27.20 12.34 12.49
N ALA A 64 -28.05 13.05 11.74
CA ALA A 64 -29.40 12.62 11.43
C ALA A 64 -29.41 11.35 10.55
N TYR A 65 -28.65 11.35 9.46
CA TYR A 65 -28.50 10.19 8.59
C TYR A 65 -27.86 9.02 9.32
N ASN A 66 -26.81 9.27 10.11
CA ASN A 66 -26.17 8.22 10.91
C ASN A 66 -27.16 7.54 11.87
N LYS A 67 -27.98 8.33 12.59
CA LYS A 67 -29.05 7.79 13.45
C LYS A 67 -30.09 7.01 12.66
N LYS A 68 -30.54 7.53 11.50
CA LYS A 68 -31.54 6.89 10.63
C LYS A 68 -31.12 5.48 10.21
N ILE A 69 -29.84 5.25 9.95
CA ILE A 69 -29.32 3.94 9.52
C ILE A 69 -28.83 3.07 10.69
N GLY A 70 -29.14 3.43 11.94
CA GLY A 70 -28.73 2.68 13.12
C GLY A 70 -27.24 2.77 13.45
N GLY A 71 -26.55 3.82 12.99
CA GLY A 71 -25.14 4.05 13.28
C GLY A 71 -24.88 4.41 14.75
N ALA A 72 -23.71 4.03 15.25
CA ALA A 72 -23.30 4.36 16.62
C ALA A 72 -23.24 5.87 16.86
N THR A 73 -23.57 6.31 18.09
CA THR A 73 -23.61 7.73 18.48
C THR A 73 -22.30 8.45 18.24
N TYR A 74 -21.17 7.81 18.56
CA TYR A 74 -19.82 8.36 18.39
C TYR A 74 -19.09 7.76 17.17
N SER A 75 -19.84 7.46 16.11
CA SER A 75 -19.31 6.90 14.86
C SER A 75 -18.30 7.84 14.22
N GLN A 76 -17.14 7.30 13.82
CA GLN A 76 -16.08 8.05 13.12
C GLN A 76 -16.56 8.61 11.77
N HIS A 77 -17.57 8.01 11.15
CA HIS A 77 -18.22 8.57 9.96
C HIS A 77 -18.81 9.97 10.23
N THR A 78 -19.27 10.24 11.46
CA THR A 78 -19.85 11.55 11.82
C THR A 78 -18.81 12.65 12.03
N TYR A 79 -17.54 12.27 12.15
CA TYR A 79 -16.41 13.17 12.29
C TYR A 79 -15.65 13.38 10.97
N GLY A 80 -16.07 12.72 9.88
CA GLY A 80 -15.35 12.78 8.60
C GLY A 80 -14.02 12.01 8.61
N THR A 81 -13.83 11.10 9.57
CA THR A 81 -12.58 10.36 9.78
C THR A 81 -12.67 8.90 9.36
N ALA A 82 -13.80 8.43 8.81
CA ALA A 82 -13.99 7.05 8.39
C ALA A 82 -14.52 6.90 6.97
N ALA A 83 -14.19 5.78 6.34
CA ALA A 83 -14.77 5.29 5.10
C ALA A 83 -14.97 3.77 5.14
N ASP A 84 -16.08 3.32 4.58
CA ASP A 84 -16.36 1.92 4.25
C ASP A 84 -16.00 1.72 2.78
N ILE A 85 -15.04 0.84 2.49
CA ILE A 85 -14.43 0.72 1.17
C ILE A 85 -14.48 -0.71 0.62
N VAL A 86 -14.47 -0.80 -0.71
CA VAL A 86 -14.28 -2.05 -1.47
C VAL A 86 -13.16 -1.83 -2.47
N VAL A 87 -12.16 -2.72 -2.48
CA VAL A 87 -11.15 -2.77 -3.54
C VAL A 87 -11.60 -3.82 -4.55
N GLN A 88 -11.73 -3.45 -5.82
CA GLN A 88 -12.24 -4.35 -6.85
C GLN A 88 -11.43 -5.65 -6.90
N GLY A 89 -12.08 -6.81 -6.82
CA GLY A 89 -11.42 -8.12 -6.92
C GLY A 89 -10.37 -8.39 -5.83
N VAL A 90 -10.52 -7.79 -4.64
CA VAL A 90 -9.71 -8.06 -3.45
C VAL A 90 -10.65 -8.29 -2.28
N SER A 91 -10.36 -9.30 -1.46
CA SER A 91 -11.22 -9.62 -0.32
C SER A 91 -11.16 -8.53 0.75
N PRO A 92 -12.26 -8.26 1.48
CA PRO A 92 -12.24 -7.32 2.61
C PRO A 92 -11.16 -7.65 3.65
N GLU A 93 -10.82 -8.93 3.83
CA GLU A 93 -9.78 -9.38 4.74
C GLU A 93 -8.38 -8.93 4.30
N GLU A 94 -8.05 -9.05 3.01
CA GLU A 94 -6.77 -8.56 2.47
C GLU A 94 -6.66 -7.04 2.59
N VAL A 95 -7.74 -6.31 2.30
CA VAL A 95 -7.79 -4.85 2.49
C VAL A 95 -7.57 -4.50 3.97
N ALA A 96 -8.23 -5.20 4.88
CA ALA A 96 -8.08 -4.98 6.32
C ALA A 96 -6.64 -5.27 6.81
N LYS A 97 -6.01 -6.34 6.31
CA LYS A 97 -4.60 -6.65 6.61
C LYS A 97 -3.68 -5.52 6.16
N TYR A 98 -3.85 -5.02 4.94
CA TYR A 98 -3.01 -3.91 4.45
C TYR A 98 -3.28 -2.60 5.21
N ALA A 99 -4.53 -2.28 5.52
CA ALA A 99 -4.86 -1.14 6.38
C ALA A 99 -4.22 -1.26 7.78
N GLU A 100 -4.15 -2.47 8.36
CA GLU A 100 -3.51 -2.72 9.65
C GLU A 100 -2.00 -2.42 9.59
N TYR A 101 -1.37 -2.74 8.47
CA TYR A 101 0.03 -2.41 8.24
C TYR A 101 0.31 -0.92 8.08
N LEU A 102 -0.61 -0.18 7.46
CA LEU A 102 -0.51 1.27 7.36
C LEU A 102 -0.70 1.96 8.71
N MET A 103 -1.51 1.37 9.60
CA MET A 103 -1.91 1.97 10.89
C MET A 103 -1.71 0.99 12.06
N PRO A 104 -0.48 0.51 12.33
CA PRO A 104 -0.26 -0.60 13.28
C PRO A 104 -0.58 -0.23 14.74
N LYS A 105 -0.57 1.08 15.06
CA LYS A 105 -0.73 1.59 16.43
C LYS A 105 -1.90 2.58 16.57
N THR A 106 -2.62 2.86 15.50
CA THR A 106 -3.66 3.90 15.42
C THR A 106 -4.82 3.45 14.53
N GLY A 107 -5.82 4.31 14.35
CA GLY A 107 -6.93 4.11 13.45
C GLY A 107 -7.91 3.03 13.91
N GLY A 108 -9.02 2.90 13.18
CA GLY A 108 -9.98 1.82 13.34
C GLY A 108 -10.11 1.01 12.07
N ILE A 109 -10.18 -0.33 12.21
CA ILE A 109 -10.38 -1.24 11.08
C ILE A 109 -11.48 -2.23 11.45
N GLY A 110 -12.54 -2.22 10.65
CA GLY A 110 -13.65 -3.16 10.77
C GLY A 110 -13.72 -4.08 9.58
N LEU A 111 -13.68 -5.39 9.82
CA LEU A 111 -13.83 -6.39 8.76
C LEU A 111 -15.31 -6.80 8.64
N TYR A 112 -15.93 -6.47 7.51
CA TYR A 112 -17.29 -6.88 7.17
C TYR A 112 -17.29 -7.87 6.00
N PRO A 113 -18.38 -8.66 5.83
CA PRO A 113 -18.46 -9.64 4.75
C PRO A 113 -18.27 -9.05 3.34
N THR A 114 -18.69 -7.80 3.13
CA THR A 114 -18.74 -7.18 1.79
C THR A 114 -17.86 -5.94 1.63
N PHE A 115 -17.29 -5.40 2.71
CA PHE A 115 -16.46 -4.20 2.68
C PHE A 115 -15.53 -4.15 3.88
N THR A 116 -14.58 -3.21 3.85
CA THR A 116 -13.69 -2.92 4.97
C THR A 116 -13.95 -1.51 5.47
N HIS A 117 -14.20 -1.38 6.77
CA HIS A 117 -14.23 -0.09 7.43
C HIS A 117 -12.80 0.35 7.75
N VAL A 118 -12.46 1.58 7.42
CA VAL A 118 -11.16 2.22 7.69
C VAL A 118 -11.41 3.60 8.28
N ASP A 119 -10.85 3.87 9.46
CA ASP A 119 -10.88 5.19 10.06
C ASP A 119 -9.53 5.58 10.69
N VAL A 120 -9.33 6.88 10.87
CA VAL A 120 -8.06 7.48 11.32
C VAL A 120 -8.16 8.04 12.75
N ARG A 121 -8.98 7.44 13.62
CA ARG A 121 -9.02 7.82 15.03
C ARG A 121 -7.64 7.63 15.69
N VAL A 122 -7.40 8.32 16.80
CA VAL A 122 -6.10 8.27 17.49
C VAL A 122 -5.84 6.88 18.09
N ALA A 123 -6.82 6.33 18.81
CA ALA A 123 -6.67 5.03 19.46
C ALA A 123 -6.85 3.86 18.47
N ARG A 124 -6.03 2.81 18.61
CA ARG A 124 -6.18 1.60 17.80
C ARG A 124 -7.48 0.86 18.17
N ALA A 125 -8.33 0.60 17.19
CA ALA A 125 -9.55 -0.21 17.35
C ALA A 125 -9.70 -1.24 16.22
N ARG A 126 -9.96 -2.52 16.52
CA ARG A 126 -10.15 -3.57 15.51
C ARG A 126 -11.38 -4.41 15.83
N TRP A 127 -12.17 -4.75 14.82
CA TRP A 127 -13.36 -5.56 15.00
C TRP A 127 -13.73 -6.33 13.72
N LYS A 128 -14.59 -7.34 13.86
CA LYS A 128 -15.14 -8.14 12.76
C LYS A 128 -16.66 -8.25 12.96
N ASN A 129 -17.44 -8.16 11.88
CA ASN A 129 -18.90 -8.20 11.87
C ASN A 129 -19.61 -7.03 12.61
N TYR A 130 -20.94 -7.09 12.66
CA TYR A 130 -21.77 -6.19 13.48
C TYR A 130 -21.62 -6.55 14.96
N GLY A 131 -20.88 -5.72 15.71
CA GLY A 131 -20.98 -5.71 17.16
C GLY A 131 -19.75 -6.21 17.90
N ARG A 132 -19.32 -5.34 18.82
CA ARG A 132 -18.17 -5.40 19.75
C ARG A 132 -16.78 -5.35 19.11
N GLU A 133 -15.97 -4.49 19.71
CA GLU A 133 -14.52 -4.52 19.63
C GLU A 133 -14.04 -5.87 20.16
N VAL A 134 -13.88 -6.83 19.26
CA VAL A 134 -13.09 -8.02 19.58
C VAL A 134 -11.67 -7.56 19.40
N GLY A 135 -10.96 -7.35 20.52
CA GLY A 135 -9.52 -7.21 20.51
C GLY A 135 -8.95 -8.43 19.82
N VAL A 136 -8.67 -8.30 18.52
CA VAL A 136 -8.08 -9.37 17.72
C VAL A 136 -6.62 -9.45 18.13
N SER A 137 -6.36 -10.19 19.21
CA SER A 137 -5.10 -10.90 19.35
C SER A 137 -4.98 -11.79 18.11
N GLY A 138 -4.05 -11.47 17.21
CA GLY A 138 -3.83 -12.27 16.01
C GLY A 138 -4.51 -11.79 14.73
N PHE A 139 -4.74 -10.47 14.51
CA PHE A 139 -4.67 -10.00 13.12
C PHE A 139 -3.28 -10.41 12.59
N PRO A 140 -3.14 -11.19 11.51
CA PRO A 140 -1.86 -11.82 11.14
C PRO A 140 -0.71 -10.85 10.77
N GLY A 141 -0.92 -9.54 10.96
CA GLY A 141 -0.22 -8.48 10.27
C GLY A 141 -0.49 -8.56 8.77
N PHE A 142 -0.20 -7.48 8.05
CA PHE A 142 0.12 -7.63 6.63
C PHE A 142 1.47 -8.35 6.56
N LYS A 143 1.47 -9.54 5.98
CA LYS A 143 2.69 -10.10 5.42
C LYS A 143 2.68 -9.69 3.96
N GLN A 144 3.66 -8.88 3.55
CA GLN A 144 3.89 -8.64 2.13
C GLN A 144 3.98 -10.02 1.46
N LYS A 145 3.21 -10.24 0.40
CA LYS A 145 3.25 -11.49 -0.36
C LYS A 145 4.72 -11.73 -0.72
N ASP A 146 5.28 -12.83 -0.23
CA ASP A 146 6.61 -13.28 -0.64
C ASP A 146 6.47 -13.75 -2.08
N LEU A 147 6.89 -12.91 -3.04
CA LEU A 147 6.82 -13.28 -4.45
C LEU A 147 7.80 -14.43 -4.68
N THR A 148 7.27 -15.57 -5.11
CA THR A 148 8.04 -16.78 -5.44
C THR A 148 7.83 -17.23 -6.88
N ASP A 149 6.74 -16.81 -7.50
CA ASP A 149 6.43 -17.11 -8.88
C ASP A 149 7.22 -16.18 -9.81
N THR A 150 7.95 -16.75 -10.77
CA THR A 150 8.83 -15.99 -11.67
C THR A 150 8.06 -14.94 -12.47
N PRO A 151 6.93 -15.26 -13.14
CA PRO A 151 6.08 -14.25 -13.78
C PRO A 151 5.67 -13.10 -12.85
N GLU A 152 5.23 -13.39 -11.62
CA GLU A 152 4.86 -12.33 -10.67
C GLU A 152 6.06 -11.46 -10.26
N ILE A 153 7.24 -12.07 -10.04
CA ILE A 153 8.48 -11.34 -9.73
C ILE A 153 8.84 -10.40 -10.89
N ILE A 154 8.80 -10.89 -12.13
CA ILE A 154 9.15 -10.10 -13.31
C ILE A 154 8.16 -8.96 -13.52
N SER A 155 6.86 -9.22 -13.35
CA SER A 155 5.83 -8.18 -13.42
C SER A 155 6.10 -7.07 -12.39
N GLU A 156 6.41 -7.42 -11.14
CA GLU A 156 6.71 -6.42 -10.10
C GLU A 156 7.98 -5.62 -10.42
N LEU A 157 9.02 -6.26 -10.96
CA LEU A 157 10.25 -5.57 -11.38
C LEU A 157 10.02 -4.62 -12.55
N GLU A 158 9.19 -5.00 -13.52
CA GLU A 158 8.82 -4.18 -14.68
C GLU A 158 8.03 -2.95 -14.23
N GLU A 159 7.04 -3.14 -13.35
CA GLU A 159 6.24 -2.05 -12.80
C GLU A 159 7.08 -1.06 -11.98
N ARG A 160 8.19 -1.52 -11.38
CA ARG A 160 9.18 -0.66 -10.70
C ARG A 160 10.21 -0.04 -11.67
N GLY A 161 10.16 -0.39 -12.95
CA GLY A 161 11.10 0.03 -14.00
C GLY A 161 12.47 -0.65 -13.96
N ILE A 162 12.68 -1.59 -13.02
CA ILE A 162 13.97 -2.22 -12.74
C ILE A 162 14.39 -3.08 -13.94
N VAL A 163 13.43 -3.81 -14.51
CA VAL A 163 13.60 -4.50 -15.78
C VAL A 163 12.79 -3.80 -16.87
N THR A 164 13.29 -3.84 -18.10
CA THR A 164 12.65 -3.19 -19.27
C THR A 164 12.33 -4.19 -20.38
N ASN A 165 12.71 -5.45 -20.20
CA ASN A 165 12.39 -6.55 -21.09
C ASN A 165 11.95 -7.76 -20.25
N PRO A 166 10.67 -7.82 -19.85
CA PRO A 166 10.16 -8.87 -18.96
C PRO A 166 10.30 -10.27 -19.58
N ALA A 167 10.16 -10.42 -20.90
CA ALA A 167 10.30 -11.71 -21.58
C ALA A 167 11.72 -12.29 -21.41
N LEU A 168 12.75 -11.46 -21.63
CA LEU A 168 14.14 -11.85 -21.42
C LEU A 168 14.39 -12.26 -19.97
N TRP A 169 13.90 -11.46 -19.03
CA TRP A 169 14.10 -11.72 -17.60
C TRP A 169 13.33 -12.94 -17.10
N ASN A 170 12.19 -13.26 -17.69
CA ASN A 170 11.45 -14.48 -17.37
C ASN A 170 12.27 -15.73 -17.78
N VAL A 171 12.84 -15.72 -19.00
CA VAL A 171 13.75 -16.79 -19.43
C VAL A 171 14.97 -16.86 -18.51
N LYS A 172 15.64 -15.72 -18.24
CA LYS A 172 16.85 -15.68 -17.41
C LYS A 172 16.60 -16.14 -15.97
N CYS A 173 15.53 -15.68 -15.32
CA CYS A 173 15.17 -16.14 -13.96
C CYS A 173 14.70 -17.59 -13.93
N THR A 174 14.24 -18.15 -15.05
CA THR A 174 13.90 -19.58 -15.13
C THR A 174 15.17 -20.44 -15.27
N SER A 175 16.17 -19.98 -16.01
CA SER A 175 17.40 -20.75 -16.29
C SER A 175 18.53 -20.51 -15.28
N ASP A 176 18.55 -19.35 -14.62
CA ASP A 176 19.60 -18.93 -13.69
C ASP A 176 19.04 -18.65 -12.29
N LYS A 177 19.47 -19.50 -11.35
CA LYS A 177 19.10 -19.44 -9.95
C LYS A 177 19.56 -18.13 -9.29
N ASN A 178 20.71 -17.57 -9.66
CA ASN A 178 21.23 -16.33 -9.07
C ASN A 178 20.39 -15.13 -9.52
N ALA A 179 20.06 -15.06 -10.82
CA ALA A 179 19.15 -14.06 -11.36
C ALA A 179 17.78 -14.12 -10.67
N TYR A 180 17.20 -15.32 -10.52
CA TYR A 180 15.96 -15.52 -9.77
C TYR A 180 16.04 -15.03 -8.32
N TRP A 181 17.08 -15.42 -7.58
CA TRP A 181 17.20 -15.05 -6.18
C TRP A 181 17.41 -13.56 -5.97
N LEU A 182 18.23 -12.92 -6.82
CA LEU A 182 18.42 -11.48 -6.77
C LEU A 182 17.09 -10.75 -7.03
N ALA A 183 16.41 -11.11 -8.12
CA ALA A 183 15.11 -10.56 -8.51
C ALA A 183 14.07 -10.70 -7.40
N ARG A 184 13.93 -11.91 -6.83
CA ARG A 184 13.04 -12.19 -5.70
C ARG A 184 13.37 -11.33 -4.48
N LYS A 185 14.65 -11.25 -4.10
CA LYS A 185 15.08 -10.47 -2.93
C LYS A 185 14.79 -8.99 -3.11
N ILE A 186 15.05 -8.44 -4.30
CA ILE A 186 14.71 -7.05 -4.63
C ILE A 186 13.22 -6.77 -4.42
N CYS A 187 12.34 -7.65 -4.90
CA CYS A 187 10.89 -7.47 -4.73
C CYS A 187 10.43 -7.56 -3.27
N ASN A 188 11.00 -8.49 -2.49
CA ASN A 188 10.49 -8.86 -1.16
C ASN A 188 11.17 -8.13 0.01
N LYS A 189 12.28 -7.40 -0.22
CA LYS A 189 13.03 -6.70 0.85
C LYS A 189 12.80 -5.19 0.94
N THR A 190 11.91 -4.60 0.15
CA THR A 190 11.66 -3.14 0.18
C THR A 190 10.90 -2.68 1.44
N LYS A 191 11.63 -2.44 2.54
CA LYS A 191 11.24 -1.48 3.57
C LYS A 191 12.00 -0.17 3.32
N MET A 192 11.27 0.89 3.02
CA MET A 192 11.80 2.22 2.71
C MET A 192 12.33 2.91 3.98
N SER A 193 13.56 3.40 3.93
CA SER A 193 14.07 4.44 4.84
C SER A 193 14.95 5.41 4.07
N LYS A 194 14.89 6.70 4.43
CA LYS A 194 15.64 7.80 3.81
C LYS A 194 17.15 7.50 3.78
N GLY A 195 17.68 7.30 2.58
CA GLY A 195 19.11 7.17 2.32
C GLY A 195 19.49 7.89 1.03
N ARG A 196 20.74 8.40 0.96
CA ARG A 196 21.31 9.20 -0.13
C ARG A 196 21.13 8.56 -1.50
N ASN A 197 21.17 9.38 -2.55
CA ASN A 197 21.52 8.93 -3.89
C ASN A 197 23.03 8.62 -3.90
N PRO A 198 23.45 7.35 -3.81
CA PRO A 198 24.86 7.02 -3.76
C PRO A 198 25.47 7.24 -5.14
N LYS A 199 26.69 7.78 -5.19
CA LYS A 199 27.48 7.71 -6.42
C LYS A 199 27.93 6.26 -6.59
N LEU A 200 27.29 5.53 -7.49
CA LEU A 200 27.64 4.16 -7.82
C LEU A 200 28.60 4.19 -9.02
N GLU A 201 29.89 4.23 -8.75
CA GLU A 201 30.93 4.34 -9.78
C GLU A 201 31.59 2.98 -10.07
N SER A 202 31.35 1.96 -9.23
CA SER A 202 31.98 0.64 -9.33
C SER A 202 31.05 -0.53 -8.96
N VAL A 203 31.47 -1.76 -9.30
CA VAL A 203 30.83 -3.01 -8.83
C VAL A 203 30.77 -3.04 -7.29
N ASN A 204 31.84 -2.59 -6.63
CA ASN A 204 31.92 -2.54 -5.17
C ASN A 204 30.84 -1.65 -4.57
N ASP A 205 30.56 -0.48 -5.16
CA ASP A 205 29.54 0.44 -4.64
C ASP A 205 28.15 -0.18 -4.70
N ILE A 206 27.85 -0.89 -5.80
CA ILE A 206 26.55 -1.55 -5.97
C ILE A 206 26.42 -2.71 -4.97
N VAL A 207 27.44 -3.56 -4.85
CA VAL A 207 27.42 -4.68 -3.91
C VAL A 207 27.31 -4.19 -2.47
N TRP A 208 28.08 -3.17 -2.10
CA TRP A 208 28.03 -2.55 -0.78
C TRP A 208 26.61 -2.08 -0.47
N GLU A 209 25.99 -1.34 -1.38
CA GLU A 209 24.66 -0.78 -1.18
C GLU A 209 23.57 -1.87 -1.12
N LEU A 210 23.66 -2.91 -1.97
CA LEU A 210 22.75 -4.06 -1.89
C LEU A 210 22.92 -4.86 -0.59
N GLY A 211 24.14 -4.92 -0.05
CA GLY A 211 24.47 -5.55 1.23
C GLY A 211 23.91 -4.77 2.42
N GLU A 212 24.10 -3.46 2.46
CA GLU A 212 23.53 -2.55 3.47
C GLU A 212 22.00 -2.64 3.49
N ARG A 213 21.38 -2.72 2.32
CA ARG A 213 19.93 -2.91 2.16
C ARG A 213 19.46 -4.34 2.47
N LYS A 214 20.39 -5.27 2.79
CA LYS A 214 20.13 -6.69 3.08
C LYS A 214 19.37 -7.40 1.95
N ILE A 215 19.59 -6.96 0.71
CA ILE A 215 19.08 -7.61 -0.51
C ILE A 215 19.94 -8.83 -0.78
N ILE A 216 21.25 -8.65 -0.70
CA ILE A 216 22.26 -9.71 -0.75
C ILE A 216 22.93 -9.85 0.62
N THR A 217 23.57 -10.99 0.85
CA THR A 217 24.24 -11.30 2.13
C THR A 217 25.69 -11.70 2.00
N ASP A 218 26.11 -12.25 0.86
CA ASP A 218 27.50 -12.67 0.59
C ASP A 218 28.14 -11.68 -0.40
N THR A 219 28.64 -10.56 0.10
CA THR A 219 29.17 -9.48 -0.74
C THR A 219 30.31 -9.94 -1.63
N HIS A 220 31.16 -10.86 -1.18
CA HIS A 220 32.28 -11.36 -1.98
C HIS A 220 31.82 -12.20 -3.17
N LEU A 221 30.84 -13.08 -2.97
CA LEU A 221 30.22 -13.82 -4.07
C LEU A 221 29.60 -12.88 -5.10
N TRP A 222 28.83 -11.88 -4.64
CA TRP A 222 28.14 -10.95 -5.54
C TRP A 222 29.07 -10.00 -6.26
N MET A 223 30.22 -9.62 -5.69
CA MET A 223 31.29 -8.93 -6.41
C MET A 223 31.72 -9.73 -7.64
N LYS A 224 32.09 -11.00 -7.45
CA LYS A 224 32.51 -11.87 -8.55
C LYS A 224 31.41 -12.06 -9.59
N LEU A 225 30.18 -12.34 -9.14
CA LEU A 225 29.05 -12.53 -10.05
C LEU A 225 28.73 -11.29 -10.89
N PHE A 226 28.88 -10.09 -10.34
CA PHE A 226 28.65 -8.85 -11.08
C PHE A 226 29.81 -8.49 -12.02
N GLU A 227 31.03 -8.90 -11.70
CA GLU A 227 32.17 -8.83 -12.62
C GLU A 227 31.99 -9.80 -13.80
N ASP A 228 31.47 -11.00 -13.54
CA ASP A 228 31.34 -12.08 -14.54
C ASP A 228 30.06 -11.99 -15.39
N ASP A 229 28.94 -11.45 -14.87
CA ASP A 229 27.65 -11.33 -15.58
C ASP A 229 27.15 -9.88 -15.65
N LYS A 230 27.22 -9.31 -16.85
CA LYS A 230 26.79 -7.94 -17.15
C LYS A 230 25.29 -7.70 -16.93
N ASP A 231 24.42 -8.67 -17.21
CA ASP A 231 22.97 -8.48 -16.99
C ASP A 231 22.65 -8.46 -15.50
N LEU A 232 23.31 -9.32 -14.73
CA LEU A 232 23.15 -9.41 -13.29
C LEU A 232 23.67 -8.13 -12.61
N TYR A 233 24.80 -7.60 -13.09
CA TYR A 233 25.29 -6.26 -12.74
C TYR A 233 24.24 -5.19 -13.01
N TRP A 234 23.66 -5.14 -14.21
CA TRP A 234 22.67 -4.10 -14.56
C TRP A 234 21.38 -4.21 -13.76
N LEU A 235 20.93 -5.43 -13.44
CA LEU A 235 19.81 -5.64 -12.53
C LEU A 235 20.12 -5.08 -11.15
N GLY A 236 21.30 -5.39 -10.60
CA GLY A 236 21.77 -4.83 -9.32
C GLY A 236 21.85 -3.30 -9.35
N TYR A 237 22.49 -2.73 -10.37
CA TYR A 237 22.62 -1.29 -10.57
C TYR A 237 21.26 -0.59 -10.63
N LYS A 238 20.34 -1.09 -11.46
CA LYS A 238 18.98 -0.53 -11.57
C LYS A 238 18.22 -0.66 -10.27
N ALA A 239 18.33 -1.80 -9.58
CA ALA A 239 17.69 -2.00 -8.29
C ALA A 239 18.13 -0.95 -7.27
N VAL A 240 19.43 -0.65 -7.19
CA VAL A 240 19.94 0.40 -6.31
C VAL A 240 19.38 1.78 -6.69
N ASN A 241 19.35 2.09 -7.99
CA ASN A 241 18.91 3.40 -8.52
C ASN A 241 17.39 3.59 -8.60
N MET A 242 16.58 2.55 -8.48
CA MET A 242 15.11 2.65 -8.53
C MET A 242 14.44 2.44 -7.19
N THR A 243 15.16 1.92 -6.20
CA THR A 243 14.70 1.94 -4.80
C THR A 243 14.90 3.31 -4.15
N VAL A 244 14.67 4.38 -4.92
CA VAL A 244 14.81 5.79 -4.55
C VAL A 244 13.58 6.24 -3.77
N ASN A 245 13.84 6.99 -2.69
CA ASN A 245 12.87 7.49 -1.72
C ASN A 245 11.59 8.07 -2.35
N ILE A 246 10.43 7.64 -1.85
CA ILE A 246 9.22 8.48 -1.75
C ILE A 246 9.26 9.18 -0.38
#